data_AF-A0A8X6YH63-F1
#
_entry.id   AF-A0A8X6YH63-F1
#
_cell.length_a   1.000
_cell.length_b   1.000
_cell.length_c   1.000
_cell.angle_alpha   90.00
_cell.angle_beta   90.00
_cell.angle_gamma   90.00
#
_symmetry.space_group_name_H-M   'P 1'
#
loop_
_entity.id
_entity.type
_entity.pdbx_description
1 polymer ?
#
loop_
_entity_poly.entity_id
_entity_poly.type
_entity_poly.pdbx_seq_one_letter_code
_entity_poly.pdbx_strand_id
1 'polypeptide(L)'
;MKTPILATIFHCMSTSTDTKQIHSKCPEGKLFWCFYNRAKTHRKIPGSHKSIKRKLSEEVVAKMMPVYQCLVSNEILLRCVSGKTQNAN
;
A
#
# COMPACT_ATOMS: atom_id res chain seq x y z
N MET A 1 0.51 11.05 6.17
CA MET A 1 0.25 10.73 4.75
C MET A 1 1.30 9.82 4.10
N LYS A 2 2.60 9.92 4.43
CA LYS A 2 3.65 9.09 3.81
C LYS A 2 3.43 7.57 3.96
N THR A 3 3.18 7.09 5.18
CA THR A 3 3.00 5.66 5.45
C THR A 3 1.82 5.04 4.70
N PRO A 4 0.60 5.61 4.71
CA PRO A 4 -0.51 5.11 3.91
C PRO A 4 -0.23 5.05 2.39
N ILE A 5 0.51 6.02 1.83
CA ILE A 5 0.85 6.01 0.41
C ILE A 5 1.82 4.87 0.11
N LEU A 6 2.90 4.73 0.89
CA LEU A 6 3.83 3.61 0.71
C LEU A 6 3.16 2.25 0.93
N ALA A 7 2.15 2.18 1.80
CA ALA A 7 1.42 0.96 2.06
C ALA A 7 0.80 0.35 0.80
N THR A 8 0.38 1.17 -0.18
CA THR A 8 -0.28 0.65 -1.39
C THR A 8 0.71 -0.12 -2.27
N ILE A 9 1.94 0.40 -2.49
CA ILE A 9 2.94 -0.31 -3.28
C ILE A 9 3.51 -1.53 -2.56
N PHE A 10 3.77 -1.41 -1.25
CA PHE A 10 4.25 -2.55 -0.46
C PHE A 10 3.20 -3.65 -0.34
N HIS A 11 1.92 -3.29 -0.25
CA HIS A 11 0.84 -4.27 -0.29
C HIS A 11 0.83 -5.03 -1.61
N CYS A 12 0.85 -4.32 -2.75
CA CYS A 12 0.87 -4.94 -4.06
C CYS A 12 2.09 -5.86 -4.25
N MET A 13 3.24 -5.52 -3.69
CA MET A 13 4.42 -6.40 -3.67
C MET A 13 4.20 -7.66 -2.82
N SER A 14 3.59 -7.49 -1.64
CA SER A 14 3.30 -8.57 -0.68
C SER A 14 2.34 -9.61 -1.22
N THR A 15 1.52 -9.24 -2.21
CA THR A 15 0.59 -10.18 -2.84
C THR A 15 1.28 -11.28 -3.65
N SER A 16 2.60 -11.19 -3.85
CA SER A 16 3.36 -12.14 -4.65
C SER A 16 3.52 -13.52 -3.98
N THR A 17 3.81 -13.58 -2.66
CA THR A 17 4.05 -14.85 -1.95
C THR A 17 3.48 -14.83 -0.53
N ASP A 18 3.20 -16.01 0.03
CA ASP A 18 2.84 -16.15 1.45
C ASP A 18 4.05 -16.09 2.39
N THR A 19 5.27 -16.20 1.88
CA THR A 19 6.50 -16.27 2.69
C THR A 19 7.12 -14.91 3.00
N LYS A 20 6.92 -13.91 2.13
CA LYS A 20 7.50 -12.57 2.26
C LYS A 20 6.41 -11.49 2.22
N GLN A 21 5.55 -11.51 3.23
CA GLN A 21 4.41 -10.62 3.37
C GLN A 21 4.83 -9.29 4.02
N ILE A 22 4.52 -8.15 3.40
CA ILE A 22 4.91 -6.80 3.81
C ILE A 22 3.64 -5.96 4.04
N HIS A 23 2.81 -6.42 4.98
CA HIS A 23 1.57 -5.72 5.38
C HIS A 23 1.77 -4.78 6.57
N SER A 24 2.99 -4.60 7.07
CA SER A 24 3.29 -3.78 8.25
C SER A 24 2.93 -2.30 8.09
N LYS A 25 2.91 -1.79 6.85
CA LYS A 25 2.50 -0.41 6.54
C LYS A 25 1.01 -0.30 6.19
N CYS A 26 0.33 -1.42 5.96
CA CYS A 26 -1.10 -1.42 5.66
C CYS A 26 -1.90 -0.95 6.88
N PRO A 27 -3.02 -0.26 6.66
CA PRO A 27 -3.89 0.16 7.76
C PRO A 27 -4.39 -1.04 8.57
N GLU A 28 -4.49 -0.85 9.88
CA GLU A 28 -5.02 -1.83 10.82
C GLU A 28 -6.47 -1.49 11.17
N GLY A 29 -7.32 -2.51 11.25
CA GLY A 29 -8.72 -2.35 11.65
C GLY A 29 -9.69 -3.18 10.81
N LYS A 30 -10.91 -3.32 11.33
CA LYS A 30 -11.91 -4.27 10.83
C LYS A 30 -12.46 -3.93 9.45
N LEU A 31 -12.43 -2.66 9.05
CA LEU A 31 -13.06 -2.16 7.83
C LEU A 31 -12.05 -1.74 6.74
N PHE A 32 -10.76 -1.95 6.96
CA PHE A 32 -9.76 -1.57 5.98
C PHE A 32 -9.58 -2.62 4.87
N TRP A 33 -9.02 -2.16 3.76
CA TRP A 33 -8.89 -2.90 2.51
C TRP A 33 -7.87 -4.05 2.56
N CYS A 34 -6.89 -4.00 3.47
CA CYS A 34 -5.88 -5.04 3.60
C CYS A 34 -6.48 -6.29 4.24
N PHE A 35 -6.75 -7.31 3.42
CA PHE A 35 -7.39 -8.55 3.89
C PHE A 35 -6.57 -9.26 4.98
N TYR A 36 -5.24 -9.18 4.90
CA TYR A 36 -4.31 -9.83 5.83
C TYR A 36 -4.41 -9.21 7.23
N ASN A 37 -4.20 -7.88 7.33
CA ASN A 37 -4.31 -7.17 8.60
C ASN A 37 -5.72 -7.26 9.17
N ARG A 38 -6.76 -7.21 8.32
CA ARG A 38 -8.14 -7.40 8.73
C ARG A 38 -8.36 -8.77 9.38
N ALA A 39 -7.90 -9.85 8.75
CA ALA A 39 -8.00 -11.19 9.32
C ALA A 39 -7.29 -11.28 10.69
N LYS A 40 -6.09 -10.70 10.79
CA LYS A 40 -5.33 -10.61 12.05
C LYS A 40 -6.11 -9.85 13.13
N THR A 41 -6.72 -8.70 12.81
CA THR A 41 -7.56 -7.93 13.75
C THR A 41 -8.77 -8.75 14.24
N HIS A 42 -9.34 -9.60 13.40
CA HIS A 42 -10.43 -10.50 13.77
C HIS A 42 -9.98 -11.81 14.43
N ARG A 43 -8.67 -11.98 14.71
CA ARG A 43 -8.08 -13.23 15.23
C ARG A 43 -8.40 -14.44 14.34
N LYS A 44 -8.47 -14.23 13.02
CA LYS A 44 -8.65 -15.27 11.99
C LYS A 44 -7.35 -15.52 11.25
N ILE A 45 -7.21 -16.71 10.69
CA ILE A 45 -6.10 -17.06 9.80
C ILE A 45 -6.26 -16.26 8.49
N PRO A 46 -5.26 -15.48 8.06
CA PRO A 46 -5.29 -14.78 6.78
C PRO A 46 -5.38 -15.76 5.60
N GLY A 47 -6.10 -15.37 4.55
CA GLY A 47 -6.15 -16.13 3.30
C GLY A 47 -4.80 -16.20 2.58
N SER A 48 -4.65 -17.14 1.66
CA SER A 48 -3.42 -17.28 0.87
C SER A 48 -3.31 -16.21 -0.23
N HIS A 49 -2.12 -15.65 -0.37
CA HIS A 49 -1.75 -14.72 -1.45
C HIS A 49 -1.59 -15.44 -2.81
N LYS A 50 -1.60 -16.79 -2.85
CA LYS A 50 -1.57 -17.55 -4.12
C LYS A 50 -2.78 -17.23 -5.02
N SER A 51 -3.93 -16.93 -4.42
CA SER A 51 -5.17 -16.63 -5.13
C SER A 51 -5.23 -15.22 -5.76
N ILE A 52 -4.28 -14.34 -5.42
CA ILE A 52 -4.28 -12.96 -5.89
C ILE A 52 -3.76 -12.89 -7.32
N LYS A 53 -4.61 -12.41 -8.24
CA LYS A 53 -4.30 -12.40 -9.68
C LYS A 53 -3.31 -11.30 -10.10
N ARG A 54 -3.33 -10.14 -9.44
CA ARG A 54 -2.46 -9.01 -9.78
C ARG A 54 -1.40 -8.85 -8.72
N LYS A 55 -0.19 -9.29 -9.06
CA LYS A 55 1.00 -9.28 -8.22
C LYS A 55 2.03 -8.38 -8.88
N LEU A 56 2.66 -7.49 -8.12
CA LEU A 56 3.81 -6.73 -8.63
C LEU A 56 5.09 -7.47 -8.23
N SER A 57 5.96 -7.72 -9.21
CA SER A 57 7.31 -8.24 -8.94
C SER A 57 8.16 -7.18 -8.24
N GLU A 58 9.20 -7.62 -7.52
CA GLU A 58 10.14 -6.71 -6.87
C GLU A 58 10.82 -5.77 -7.89
N GLU A 59 11.08 -6.26 -9.11
CA GLU A 59 11.63 -5.46 -10.21
C GLU A 59 10.69 -4.33 -10.63
N VAL A 60 9.40 -4.62 -10.84
CA VAL A 60 8.41 -3.60 -11.20
C VAL A 60 8.26 -2.59 -10.08
N VAL A 61 8.22 -3.06 -8.83
CA VAL A 61 8.19 -2.16 -7.67
C VAL A 61 9.41 -1.26 -7.64
N ALA A 62 10.62 -1.79 -7.84
CA ALA A 62 11.85 -1.01 -7.88
C ALA A 62 11.81 0.11 -8.93
N LYS A 63 11.23 -0.15 -10.11
CA LYS A 63 11.02 0.87 -11.16
C LYS A 63 9.98 1.93 -10.77
N MET A 64 8.97 1.57 -9.99
CA MET A 64 7.92 2.49 -9.52
C MET A 64 8.32 3.27 -8.26
N MET A 65 9.26 2.77 -7.46
CA MET A 65 9.66 3.39 -6.18
C MET A 65 10.06 4.87 -6.28
N PRO A 66 10.77 5.36 -7.30
CA PRO A 66 11.08 6.78 -7.44
C PRO A 66 9.84 7.67 -7.49
N VAL A 67 8.77 7.21 -8.17
CA VAL A 67 7.49 7.92 -8.22
C VAL A 67 6.86 7.97 -6.83
N TYR A 68 6.85 6.86 -6.11
CA TYR A 68 6.34 6.81 -4.74
C TYR A 68 7.12 7.70 -3.78
N GLN A 69 8.45 7.78 -3.93
CA GLN A 69 9.31 8.67 -3.14
C GLN A 69 8.98 10.14 -3.39
N CYS A 70 8.73 10.51 -4.65
CA CYS A 70 8.25 11.85 -5.01
C CYS A 70 6.87 12.14 -4.39
N LEU A 71 5.92 11.20 -4.48
CA LEU A 71 4.57 11.35 -3.92
C LEU A 71 4.56 11.52 -2.40
N VAL A 72 5.53 10.96 -1.68
CA VAL A 72 5.66 11.11 -0.22
C VAL A 72 6.59 12.24 0.21
N SER A 73 7.09 13.05 -0.74
CA SER A 73 7.83 14.27 -0.42
C SER A 73 6.95 15.24 0.36
N ASN A 74 7.56 16.01 1.27
CA ASN A 74 6.82 17.01 2.03
C ASN A 74 6.21 18.08 1.11
N GLU A 75 6.94 18.47 0.07
CA GLU A 75 6.51 19.44 -0.93
C GLU A 75 5.18 19.04 -1.58
N ILE A 76 5.09 17.83 -2.12
CA ILE A 76 3.87 17.33 -2.76
C ILE A 76 2.75 17.15 -1.73
N LEU A 77 3.06 16.59 -0.56
CA LEU A 77 2.05 16.33 0.46
C LEU A 77 1.44 17.61 1.05
N LEU A 78 2.23 18.68 1.21
CA LEU A 78 1.73 19.97 1.68
C LEU A 78 0.70 20.58 0.71
N ARG A 79 0.86 20.36 -0.60
CA ARG A 79 -0.14 20.81 -1.60
C ARG A 79 -1.49 20.14 -1.39
N CYS A 80 -1.51 18.87 -0.99
CA CYS A 80 -2.73 18.10 -0.73
C CYS A 80 -3.49 18.53 0.52
N VAL A 81 -2.84 19.21 1.48
CA VAL A 81 -3.48 19.65 2.74
C VAL A 81 -4.62 20.63 2.48
N SER A 82 -4.50 21.44 1.44
CA SER A 82 -5.53 22.43 1.07
C SER A 82 -6.82 21.82 0.52
N GLY A 83 -6.84 20.52 0.21
CA GLY A 83 -7.99 19.83 -0.38
C GLY A 83 -8.32 20.29 -1.81
N LYS A 84 -7.47 21.12 -2.44
CA LYS A 84 -7.67 21.62 -3.79
C LYS A 84 -7.28 20.57 -4.82
N THR A 85 -7.98 20.55 -5.95
CA THR A 85 -7.62 19.74 -7.11
C THR A 85 -6.33 20.26 -7.74
N GLN A 86 -5.57 19.37 -8.39
CA GLN A 86 -4.36 19.78 -9.11
C GLN A 86 -4.66 20.66 -10.34
N ASN A 87 -5.86 20.55 -10.91
CA ASN A 87 -6.34 21.46 -11.96
C ASN A 87 -7.05 22.66 -11.33
N ALA A 88 -6.43 23.81 -11.47
CA ALA A 88 -7.09 25.11 -11.40
C ALA A 88 -7.40 25.54 -12.84
N ASN A 89 -8.37 24.86 -13.49
CA ASN A 89 -8.95 25.38 -14.73
C ASN A 89 -10.01 26.42 -14.37
#